data_AF-A0A4Q0HSR8-F1
#
_entry.id   AF-A0A4Q0HSR8-F1
#
_cell.length_a   1.000
_cell.length_b   1.000
_cell.length_c   1.000
_cell.angle_alpha   90.00
_cell.angle_beta   90.00
_cell.angle_gamma   90.00
#
_symmetry.space_group_name_H-M   'P 1'
#
loop_
_entity.id
_entity.type
_entity.pdbx_description
1 polymer ?
#
loop_
_entity_poly.entity_id
_entity_poly.type
_entity_poly.pdbx_seq_one_letter_code
_entity_poly.pdbx_strand_id
1 'polypeptide(L)'
;MVNITKNQHYVPRLLIRNFAINGKVWTYDSSRDILRSTKPEGVLSENFFYDKDNQVENFLCTVEALAAPKIAQIIASPTERVPRQDIDLLRFVLVQLGRTPGAYGTARGNLKSYTDSYVAQQLKILGHDLKEFEGVSIVLEDEKDLLRISAVGSALNWPLIRDLEPHVFINSTPLDFVLSDNPSCFYNWYLKDENGMCATSLTKRGVQIFLPISNRLMLTFYDSRTYKVGNGRDGFTKLNSTEDVRLLNSLQFRSRTSSVIFSSSSQAQYVKDSCQRLEPDSLFQSNWDTTEPVPIGGDKLSAKHFVWRSQLRLSRWLSVVKIKRKANRFGDRGQDRDPEFVADFKLMMENLETVRAQHNGGSLMT
;
A
#
# COMPACT_ATOMS: atom_id res chain seq x y z
N MET A 1 -0.04 -32.97 -12.88
CA MET A 1 0.06 -31.67 -13.59
C MET A 1 -0.19 -30.58 -12.57
N VAL A 2 0.73 -29.65 -12.40
CA VAL A 2 0.48 -28.45 -11.58
C VAL A 2 -0.59 -27.63 -12.31
N ASN A 3 -1.69 -27.34 -11.64
CA ASN A 3 -2.75 -26.51 -12.22
C ASN A 3 -2.24 -25.06 -12.27
N ILE A 4 -1.99 -24.54 -13.47
CA ILE A 4 -1.52 -23.16 -13.66
C ILE A 4 -2.72 -22.21 -13.73
N THR A 5 -2.86 -21.37 -12.72
CA THR A 5 -3.78 -20.24 -12.67
C THR A 5 -3.32 -19.18 -13.67
N LYS A 6 -4.07 -19.07 -14.76
CA LYS A 6 -3.88 -18.04 -15.80
C LYS A 6 -4.40 -16.69 -15.37
N ASN A 7 -5.64 -16.61 -14.86
CA ASN A 7 -6.25 -15.35 -14.42
C ASN A 7 -5.84 -15.04 -12.99
N GLN A 8 -4.85 -14.18 -12.81
CA GLN A 8 -4.28 -13.83 -11.51
C GLN A 8 -4.87 -12.51 -11.04
N HIS A 9 -5.48 -12.52 -9.86
CA HIS A 9 -6.14 -11.36 -9.30
C HIS A 9 -5.12 -10.49 -8.54
N TYR A 10 -5.09 -9.18 -8.85
CA TYR A 10 -4.30 -8.25 -8.05
C TYR A 10 -5.07 -7.65 -6.87
N VAL A 11 -6.39 -7.80 -6.86
CA VAL A 11 -7.23 -7.67 -5.66
C VAL A 11 -7.90 -9.02 -5.38
N PRO A 12 -7.72 -9.62 -4.18
CA PRO A 12 -8.27 -10.93 -3.83
C PRO A 12 -9.77 -11.04 -4.10
N ARG A 13 -10.19 -12.15 -4.71
CA ARG A 13 -11.62 -12.50 -4.85
C ARG A 13 -12.33 -12.56 -3.51
N LEU A 14 -11.60 -12.95 -2.46
CA LEU A 14 -12.02 -12.89 -1.06
C LEU A 14 -12.62 -11.53 -0.69
N LEU A 15 -12.02 -10.42 -1.12
CA LEU A 15 -12.53 -9.07 -0.85
C LEU A 15 -13.65 -8.70 -1.82
N ILE A 16 -13.45 -8.94 -3.12
CA ILE A 16 -14.39 -8.51 -4.17
C ILE A 16 -15.79 -9.12 -3.94
N ARG A 17 -15.86 -10.39 -3.53
CA ARG A 17 -17.12 -11.09 -3.28
C ARG A 17 -17.96 -10.43 -2.18
N ASN A 18 -17.34 -9.76 -1.21
CA ASN A 18 -18.05 -9.09 -0.11
C ASN A 18 -18.72 -7.77 -0.55
N PHE A 19 -18.50 -7.35 -1.80
CA PHE A 19 -19.21 -6.24 -2.43
C PHE A 19 -20.29 -6.70 -3.40
N ALA A 20 -20.42 -8.02 -3.64
CA ALA A 20 -21.36 -8.53 -4.62
C ALA A 20 -22.81 -8.54 -4.09
N ILE A 21 -23.75 -8.04 -4.89
CA ILE A 21 -25.19 -8.18 -4.68
C ILE A 21 -25.73 -9.09 -5.80
N ASN A 22 -26.47 -10.14 -5.43
CA ASN A 22 -26.97 -11.14 -6.38
C ASN A 22 -25.86 -11.74 -7.27
N GLY A 23 -24.67 -11.94 -6.70
CA GLY A 23 -23.51 -12.53 -7.40
C GLY A 23 -22.80 -11.61 -8.38
N LYS A 24 -23.15 -10.31 -8.42
CA LYS A 24 -22.50 -9.31 -9.28
C LYS A 24 -21.99 -8.11 -8.49
N VAL A 25 -20.93 -7.51 -9.00
CA VAL A 25 -20.40 -6.23 -8.56
C VAL A 25 -20.54 -5.20 -9.68
N TRP A 26 -20.55 -3.93 -9.32
CA TRP A 26 -20.37 -2.83 -10.27
C TRP A 26 -18.91 -2.40 -10.29
N THR A 27 -18.42 -2.04 -11.46
CA THR A 27 -17.05 -1.56 -11.66
C THR A 27 -17.07 -0.35 -12.56
N TYR A 28 -16.39 0.71 -12.13
CA TYR A 28 -16.14 1.88 -12.93
C TYR A 28 -14.64 2.00 -13.20
N ASP A 29 -14.26 1.96 -14.48
CA ASP A 29 -12.91 2.24 -14.96
C ASP A 29 -12.83 3.72 -15.36
N SER A 30 -12.19 4.52 -14.52
CA SER A 30 -12.06 5.97 -14.74
C SER A 30 -11.09 6.32 -15.86
N SER A 31 -10.19 5.40 -16.27
CA SER A 31 -9.27 5.65 -17.38
C SER A 31 -9.95 5.56 -18.75
N ARG A 32 -11.06 4.80 -18.84
CA ARG A 32 -11.82 4.58 -20.07
C ARG A 32 -13.24 5.16 -20.03
N ASP A 33 -13.64 5.74 -18.90
CA ASP A 33 -15.02 6.13 -18.58
C ASP A 33 -16.04 4.98 -18.80
N ILE A 34 -15.67 3.75 -18.41
CA ILE A 34 -16.52 2.57 -18.59
C ILE A 34 -17.15 2.14 -17.27
N LEU A 35 -18.48 2.12 -17.23
CA LEU A 35 -19.27 1.52 -16.16
C LEU A 35 -19.83 0.17 -16.59
N ARG A 36 -19.62 -0.87 -15.79
CA ARG A 36 -20.16 -2.22 -16.07
C ARG A 36 -20.53 -2.97 -14.79
N SER A 37 -21.41 -3.95 -14.94
CA SER A 37 -21.72 -4.95 -13.91
C SER A 37 -21.20 -6.32 -14.36
N THR A 38 -20.51 -7.04 -13.47
CA THR A 38 -19.87 -8.31 -13.80
C THR A 38 -19.72 -9.18 -12.55
N LYS A 39 -19.29 -10.43 -12.75
CA LYS A 39 -18.99 -11.34 -11.64
C LYS A 39 -17.64 -10.98 -11.01
N PRO A 40 -17.42 -11.25 -9.71
CA PRO A 40 -16.15 -11.02 -9.02
C PRO A 40 -14.90 -11.57 -9.73
N GLU A 41 -15.05 -12.65 -10.48
CA GLU A 41 -13.96 -13.31 -11.22
C GLU A 41 -13.45 -12.51 -12.43
N GLY A 42 -14.25 -11.59 -12.95
CA GLY A 42 -13.96 -10.87 -14.19
C GLY A 42 -13.37 -9.47 -14.01
N VAL A 43 -12.92 -9.14 -12.79
CA VAL A 43 -12.43 -7.79 -12.42
C VAL A 43 -11.20 -7.86 -11.54
N LEU A 44 -10.41 -6.79 -11.61
CA LEU A 44 -9.20 -6.61 -10.80
C LEU A 44 -8.22 -7.79 -10.92
N SER A 45 -8.06 -8.27 -12.15
CA SER A 45 -7.24 -9.41 -12.51
C SER A 45 -6.69 -9.25 -13.92
N GLU A 46 -5.56 -9.91 -14.18
CA GLU A 46 -4.94 -9.99 -15.49
C GLU A 46 -4.38 -11.39 -15.73
N ASN A 47 -4.22 -11.76 -17.00
CA ASN A 47 -3.59 -13.02 -17.33
C ASN A 47 -2.10 -12.97 -16.97
N PHE A 48 -1.65 -13.90 -16.12
CA PHE A 48 -0.25 -14.01 -15.67
C PHE A 48 0.30 -12.68 -15.12
N PHE A 49 -0.50 -12.00 -14.29
CA PHE A 49 -0.16 -10.69 -13.74
C PHE A 49 1.19 -10.71 -13.00
N TYR A 50 1.42 -11.69 -12.14
CA TYR A 50 2.65 -11.86 -11.37
C TYR A 50 3.68 -12.71 -12.09
N ASP A 51 3.26 -13.88 -12.58
CA ASP A 51 4.16 -14.91 -13.11
C ASP A 51 3.43 -15.90 -14.02
N LYS A 52 4.19 -16.68 -14.78
CA LYS A 52 3.66 -17.77 -15.62
C LYS A 52 3.78 -19.15 -14.96
N ASP A 53 4.64 -19.27 -13.96
CA ASP A 53 4.94 -20.51 -13.23
C ASP A 53 4.20 -20.63 -11.88
N ASN A 54 3.43 -19.61 -11.49
CA ASN A 54 2.58 -19.58 -10.30
C ASN A 54 3.31 -19.58 -8.95
N GLN A 55 4.61 -19.28 -8.89
CA GLN A 55 5.30 -19.24 -7.60
C GLN A 55 4.74 -18.16 -6.67
N VAL A 56 4.62 -16.92 -7.17
CA VAL A 56 4.07 -15.79 -6.42
C VAL A 56 2.55 -15.91 -6.29
N GLU A 57 1.85 -16.38 -7.33
CA GLU A 57 0.40 -16.63 -7.24
C GLU A 57 0.05 -17.64 -6.14
N ASN A 58 0.75 -18.76 -6.05
CA ASN A 58 0.53 -19.78 -5.01
C ASN A 58 0.88 -19.24 -3.61
N PHE A 59 1.93 -18.43 -3.51
CA PHE A 59 2.26 -17.73 -2.27
C PHE A 59 1.12 -16.79 -1.83
N LEU A 60 0.60 -15.97 -2.75
CA LEU A 60 -0.52 -15.06 -2.47
C LEU A 60 -1.79 -15.82 -2.07
N CYS A 61 -2.08 -16.93 -2.75
CA CYS A 61 -3.17 -17.83 -2.38
C CYS A 61 -3.02 -18.37 -0.95
N THR A 62 -1.80 -18.66 -0.49
CA THR A 62 -1.54 -19.09 0.90
C THR A 62 -1.84 -17.97 1.90
N VAL A 63 -1.38 -16.74 1.61
CA VAL A 63 -1.68 -15.55 2.43
C VAL A 63 -3.19 -15.30 2.51
N GLU A 64 -3.89 -15.42 1.38
CA GLU A 64 -5.34 -15.26 1.29
C GLU A 64 -6.09 -16.35 2.08
N ALA A 65 -5.67 -17.61 1.95
CA ALA A 65 -6.32 -18.74 2.62
C ALA A 65 -6.25 -18.63 4.16
N LEU A 66 -5.12 -18.15 4.70
CA LEU A 66 -4.94 -17.94 6.14
C LEU A 66 -5.79 -16.76 6.67
N ALA A 67 -5.94 -15.69 5.88
CA ALA A 67 -6.72 -14.52 6.26
C ALA A 67 -8.23 -14.70 6.07
N ALA A 68 -8.65 -15.50 5.09
CA ALA A 68 -10.06 -15.70 4.73
C ALA A 68 -11.01 -16.03 5.90
N PRO A 69 -10.73 -17.03 6.76
CA PRO A 69 -11.62 -17.34 7.88
C PRO A 69 -11.73 -16.19 8.89
N LYS A 70 -10.63 -15.43 9.09
CA LYS A 70 -10.60 -14.30 10.02
C LYS A 70 -11.41 -13.12 9.49
N ILE A 71 -11.29 -12.81 8.19
CA ILE A 71 -12.12 -11.79 7.54
C ILE A 71 -13.59 -12.19 7.58
N ALA A 72 -13.91 -13.46 7.31
CA ALA A 72 -15.28 -13.96 7.40
C ALA A 72 -15.85 -13.81 8.82
N GLN A 73 -15.07 -14.12 9.86
CA GLN A 73 -15.46 -13.91 11.26
C GLN A 73 -15.70 -12.43 11.57
N ILE A 74 -14.82 -11.53 11.14
CA ILE A 74 -14.99 -10.08 11.33
C ILE A 74 -16.26 -9.58 10.66
N ILE A 75 -16.60 -10.11 9.47
CA ILE A 75 -17.82 -9.72 8.76
C ILE A 75 -19.07 -10.25 9.49
N ALA A 76 -19.03 -11.48 10.00
CA ALA A 76 -20.15 -12.10 10.71
C ALA A 76 -20.41 -11.45 12.08
N SER A 77 -19.34 -11.08 12.79
CA SER A 77 -19.36 -10.49 14.13
C SER A 77 -18.58 -9.17 14.19
N PRO A 78 -19.03 -8.09 13.53
CA PRO A 78 -18.24 -6.86 13.37
C PRO A 78 -18.05 -6.04 14.65
N THR A 79 -18.74 -6.41 15.73
CA THR A 79 -18.60 -5.80 17.06
C THR A 79 -17.67 -6.58 17.98
N GLU A 80 -17.27 -7.80 17.61
CA GLU A 80 -16.28 -8.56 18.37
C GLU A 80 -14.89 -7.94 18.20
N ARG A 81 -14.07 -8.09 19.25
CA ARG A 81 -12.72 -7.53 19.24
C ARG A 81 -11.81 -8.37 18.35
N VAL A 82 -11.24 -7.73 17.33
CA VAL A 82 -10.20 -8.35 16.50
C VAL A 82 -8.92 -8.54 17.34
N PRO A 83 -8.32 -9.74 17.34
CA PRO A 83 -7.07 -9.98 18.06
C PRO A 83 -5.95 -9.04 17.58
N ARG A 84 -5.22 -8.46 18.54
CA ARG A 84 -3.98 -7.73 18.24
C ARG A 84 -2.90 -8.71 17.78
N GLN A 85 -1.94 -8.22 17.01
CA GLN A 85 -0.79 -9.01 16.55
C GLN A 85 -1.16 -10.28 15.77
N ASP A 86 -2.37 -10.32 15.19
CA ASP A 86 -2.76 -11.41 14.32
C ASP A 86 -1.91 -11.37 13.03
N ILE A 87 -0.93 -12.26 12.95
CA ILE A 87 0.07 -12.26 11.90
C ILE A 87 -0.57 -12.41 10.51
N ASP A 88 -1.60 -13.24 10.37
CA ASP A 88 -2.22 -13.50 9.08
C ASP A 88 -2.98 -12.26 8.57
N LEU A 89 -3.69 -11.55 9.44
CA LEU A 89 -4.34 -10.29 9.08
C LEU A 89 -3.34 -9.17 8.77
N LEU A 90 -2.27 -9.05 9.58
CA LEU A 90 -1.22 -8.05 9.37
C LEU A 90 -0.46 -8.30 8.05
N ARG A 91 -0.11 -9.56 7.76
CA ARG A 91 0.49 -9.94 6.48
C ARG A 91 -0.46 -9.68 5.33
N PHE A 92 -1.73 -10.08 5.47
CA PHE A 92 -2.73 -9.90 4.42
C PHE A 92 -2.91 -8.44 4.02
N VAL A 93 -3.05 -7.53 5.00
CA VAL A 93 -3.23 -6.10 4.72
C VAL A 93 -1.99 -5.49 4.07
N LEU A 94 -0.78 -5.85 4.49
CA LEU A 94 0.45 -5.34 3.88
C LEU A 94 0.66 -5.85 2.46
N VAL A 95 0.38 -7.13 2.21
CA VAL A 95 0.47 -7.71 0.86
C VAL A 95 -0.42 -6.96 -0.12
N GLN A 96 -1.59 -6.49 0.31
CA GLN A 96 -2.48 -5.66 -0.53
C GLN A 96 -1.86 -4.30 -0.92
N LEU A 97 -0.91 -3.76 -0.15
CA LEU A 97 -0.21 -2.52 -0.48
C LEU A 97 0.88 -2.71 -1.54
N GLY A 98 1.38 -3.94 -1.72
CA GLY A 98 2.54 -4.23 -2.56
C GLY A 98 2.25 -5.03 -3.83
N ARG A 99 1.06 -5.62 -3.96
CA ARG A 99 0.75 -6.60 -5.02
C ARG A 99 0.00 -6.05 -6.24
N THR A 100 -0.19 -4.74 -6.32
CA THR A 100 -1.15 -4.12 -7.25
C THR A 100 -0.48 -3.37 -8.40
N PRO A 101 -1.22 -3.03 -9.48
CA PRO A 101 -0.68 -2.22 -10.58
C PRO A 101 -0.09 -0.88 -10.12
N GLY A 102 -0.74 -0.19 -9.18
CA GLY A 102 -0.23 1.08 -8.64
C GLY A 102 1.05 0.93 -7.81
N ALA A 103 1.15 -0.14 -7.03
CA ALA A 103 2.39 -0.46 -6.30
C ALA A 103 3.55 -0.73 -7.26
N TYR A 104 3.30 -1.51 -8.30
CA TYR A 104 4.26 -1.78 -9.37
C TYR A 104 4.67 -0.50 -10.12
N GLY A 105 3.70 0.32 -10.53
CA GLY A 105 3.93 1.59 -11.20
C GLY A 105 4.83 2.53 -10.36
N THR A 106 4.58 2.58 -9.06
CA THR A 106 5.40 3.39 -8.14
C THR A 106 6.81 2.82 -7.98
N ALA A 107 6.96 1.50 -7.81
CA ALA A 107 8.27 0.85 -7.70
C ALA A 107 9.12 1.08 -8.96
N ARG A 108 8.50 0.92 -10.14
CA ARG A 108 9.14 1.18 -11.44
C ARG A 108 9.54 2.64 -11.59
N GLY A 109 8.67 3.58 -11.23
CA GLY A 109 8.97 5.02 -11.25
C GLY A 109 10.13 5.39 -10.34
N ASN A 110 10.15 4.84 -9.12
CA ASN A 110 11.24 5.06 -8.17
C ASN A 110 12.58 4.50 -8.66
N LEU A 111 12.59 3.28 -9.21
CA LEU A 111 13.79 2.69 -9.81
C LEU A 111 14.29 3.54 -10.97
N LYS A 112 13.38 4.01 -11.84
CA LYS A 112 13.73 4.89 -12.95
C LYS A 112 14.38 6.18 -12.46
N SER A 113 13.78 6.86 -11.48
CA SER A 113 14.34 8.10 -10.91
C SER A 113 15.74 7.88 -10.31
N TYR A 114 15.95 6.77 -9.59
CA TYR A 114 17.26 6.42 -9.06
C TYR A 114 18.29 6.19 -10.18
N THR A 115 17.93 5.40 -11.18
CA THR A 115 18.78 5.07 -12.32
C THR A 115 19.15 6.30 -13.15
N ASP A 116 18.17 7.12 -13.53
CA ASP A 116 18.40 8.34 -14.31
C ASP A 116 19.39 9.25 -13.58
N SER A 117 19.18 9.39 -12.27
CA SER A 117 20.01 10.18 -11.39
C SER A 117 21.44 9.64 -11.27
N TYR A 118 21.60 8.32 -11.10
CA TYR A 118 22.90 7.66 -11.07
C TYR A 118 23.67 7.84 -12.39
N VAL A 119 23.01 7.57 -13.53
CA VAL A 119 23.62 7.75 -14.86
C VAL A 119 24.06 9.20 -15.08
N ALA A 120 23.21 10.17 -14.75
CA ALA A 120 23.54 11.57 -14.89
C ALA A 120 24.79 11.98 -14.10
N GLN A 121 24.93 11.49 -12.86
CA GLN A 121 26.12 11.77 -12.06
C GLN A 121 27.38 11.12 -12.64
N GLN A 122 27.28 9.87 -13.10
CA GLN A 122 28.43 9.18 -13.70
C GLN A 122 28.91 9.88 -14.97
N LEU A 123 28.00 10.33 -15.83
CA LEU A 123 28.34 11.10 -17.03
C LEU A 123 29.04 12.42 -16.68
N LYS A 124 28.53 13.14 -15.67
CA LYS A 124 29.15 14.38 -15.18
C LYS A 124 30.58 14.13 -14.67
N ILE A 125 30.82 13.04 -13.93
CA ILE A 125 32.14 12.66 -13.42
C ILE A 125 33.09 12.30 -14.58
N LEU A 126 32.60 11.60 -15.58
CA LEU A 126 33.38 11.20 -16.76
C LEU A 126 33.58 12.35 -17.78
N GLY A 127 32.97 13.51 -17.56
CA GLY A 127 33.11 14.69 -18.42
C GLY A 127 32.26 14.65 -19.70
N HIS A 128 31.23 13.81 -19.75
CA HIS A 128 30.28 13.73 -20.87
C HIS A 128 29.11 14.71 -20.72
N ASP A 129 28.57 15.20 -21.84
CA ASP A 129 27.31 15.95 -21.84
C ASP A 129 26.14 14.97 -21.62
N LEU A 130 25.23 15.32 -20.70
CA LEU A 130 24.02 14.55 -20.41
C LEU A 130 23.16 14.31 -21.66
N LYS A 131 23.20 15.22 -22.63
CA LYS A 131 22.46 15.10 -23.88
C LYS A 131 22.93 13.94 -24.77
N GLU A 132 24.19 13.50 -24.63
CA GLU A 132 24.73 12.37 -25.41
C GLU A 132 24.06 11.03 -25.06
N PHE A 133 23.42 10.95 -23.88
CA PHE A 133 22.81 9.73 -23.36
C PHE A 133 21.33 9.90 -23.00
N GLU A 134 20.69 10.93 -23.57
CA GLU A 134 19.25 11.15 -23.38
C GLU A 134 18.46 9.93 -23.89
N GLY A 135 17.72 9.27 -22.98
CA GLY A 135 16.97 8.05 -23.26
C GLY A 135 17.66 6.74 -22.87
N VAL A 136 18.91 6.77 -22.37
CA VAL A 136 19.55 5.59 -21.77
C VAL A 136 18.99 5.37 -20.37
N SER A 137 18.40 4.19 -20.13
CA SER A 137 17.90 3.79 -18.82
C SER A 137 18.28 2.34 -18.51
N ILE A 138 18.66 2.09 -17.27
CA ILE A 138 18.78 0.74 -16.72
C ILE A 138 17.37 0.19 -16.51
N VAL A 139 17.05 -0.87 -17.25
CA VAL A 139 15.82 -1.64 -17.11
C VAL A 139 16.16 -3.01 -16.53
N LEU A 140 15.22 -3.60 -15.79
CA LEU A 140 15.34 -4.98 -15.37
C LEU A 140 15.03 -5.91 -16.55
N GLU A 141 15.62 -7.11 -16.54
CA GLU A 141 15.39 -8.12 -17.59
C GLU A 141 13.92 -8.55 -17.64
N ASP A 142 13.31 -8.83 -16.50
CA ASP A 142 11.86 -8.94 -16.36
C ASP A 142 11.35 -7.82 -15.46
N GLU A 143 10.62 -6.86 -16.05
CA GLU A 143 10.07 -5.73 -15.28
C GLU A 143 9.13 -6.21 -14.16
N LYS A 144 8.50 -7.39 -14.28
CA LYS A 144 7.64 -7.97 -13.24
C LYS A 144 8.43 -8.45 -12.01
N ASP A 145 9.76 -8.51 -12.06
CA ASP A 145 10.57 -8.81 -10.87
C ASP A 145 10.29 -7.79 -9.76
N LEU A 146 10.13 -6.50 -10.08
CA LEU A 146 9.77 -5.48 -9.08
C LEU A 146 8.42 -5.75 -8.43
N LEU A 147 7.43 -6.14 -9.24
CA LEU A 147 6.09 -6.48 -8.74
C LEU A 147 6.17 -7.70 -7.81
N ARG A 148 6.92 -8.74 -8.20
CA ARG A 148 7.09 -9.97 -7.41
C ARG A 148 7.83 -9.71 -6.11
N ILE A 149 8.93 -8.95 -6.15
CA ILE A 149 9.68 -8.51 -4.96
C ILE A 149 8.78 -7.69 -4.03
N SER A 150 8.01 -6.73 -4.57
CA SER A 150 7.09 -5.89 -3.78
C SER A 150 5.99 -6.73 -3.11
N ALA A 151 5.37 -7.66 -3.85
CA ALA A 151 4.30 -8.50 -3.33
C ALA A 151 4.79 -9.43 -2.20
N VAL A 152 5.91 -10.12 -2.42
CA VAL A 152 6.48 -11.05 -1.42
C VAL A 152 7.12 -10.30 -0.26
N GLY A 153 7.89 -9.25 -0.54
CA GLY A 153 8.56 -8.42 0.47
C GLY A 153 7.58 -7.76 1.44
N SER A 154 6.40 -7.34 0.95
CA SER A 154 5.34 -6.79 1.80
C SER A 154 4.86 -7.77 2.87
N ALA A 155 4.86 -9.08 2.58
CA ALA A 155 4.50 -10.10 3.56
C ALA A 155 5.53 -10.25 4.69
N LEU A 156 6.80 -9.95 4.42
CA LEU A 156 7.88 -10.01 5.42
C LEU A 156 7.84 -8.82 6.39
N ASN A 157 7.23 -7.70 5.97
CA ASN A 157 7.18 -6.45 6.73
C ASN A 157 6.11 -6.41 7.83
N TRP A 158 5.32 -7.47 8.03
CA TRP A 158 4.28 -7.51 9.07
C TRP A 158 4.77 -7.15 10.49
N PRO A 159 6.02 -7.45 10.92
CA PRO A 159 6.48 -7.09 12.26
C PRO A 159 6.54 -5.57 12.47
N LEU A 160 6.74 -4.79 11.40
CA LEU A 160 6.81 -3.32 11.45
C LEU A 160 5.48 -2.66 11.82
N ILE A 161 4.36 -3.38 11.71
CA ILE A 161 3.02 -2.88 12.05
C ILE A 161 2.35 -3.69 13.17
N ARG A 162 3.07 -4.61 13.82
CA ARG A 162 2.52 -5.51 14.85
C ARG A 162 1.92 -4.76 16.05
N ASP A 163 2.40 -3.56 16.30
CA ASP A 163 1.98 -2.73 17.43
C ASP A 163 0.63 -2.03 17.19
N LEU A 164 0.19 -1.90 15.93
CA LEU A 164 -1.05 -1.21 15.57
C LEU A 164 -2.27 -1.93 16.18
N GLU A 165 -3.27 -1.12 16.57
CA GLU A 165 -4.53 -1.64 17.11
C GLU A 165 -5.51 -1.86 15.94
N PRO A 166 -6.09 -3.07 15.80
CA PRO A 166 -7.16 -3.30 14.84
C PRO A 166 -8.47 -2.64 15.29
N HIS A 167 -9.25 -2.15 14.34
CA HIS A 167 -10.52 -1.48 14.56
C HIS A 167 -11.46 -1.70 13.38
N VAL A 168 -12.74 -1.92 13.65
CA VAL A 168 -13.76 -2.08 12.60
C VAL A 168 -14.64 -0.84 12.52
N PHE A 169 -14.66 -0.16 11.38
CA PHE A 169 -15.68 0.84 11.09
C PHE A 169 -16.92 0.17 10.49
N ILE A 170 -18.07 0.36 11.15
CA ILE A 170 -19.37 -0.15 10.72
C ILE A 170 -20.19 0.98 10.13
N ASN A 171 -20.32 1.00 8.80
CA ASN A 171 -21.04 2.03 8.09
C ASN A 171 -22.56 1.87 8.23
N SER A 172 -23.19 2.82 8.93
CA SER A 172 -24.65 2.87 9.15
C SER A 172 -25.33 3.93 8.26
N THR A 173 -24.62 4.45 7.25
CA THR A 173 -25.13 5.47 6.33
C THR A 173 -25.67 4.84 5.04
N PRO A 174 -26.49 5.56 4.25
CA PRO A 174 -26.93 5.09 2.93
C PRO A 174 -25.83 5.03 1.85
N LEU A 175 -24.68 5.68 2.09
CA LEU A 175 -23.55 5.69 1.17
C LEU A 175 -22.67 4.47 1.44
N ASP A 176 -22.40 3.65 0.44
CA ASP A 176 -21.60 2.43 0.61
C ASP A 176 -20.10 2.76 0.66
N PHE A 177 -19.31 1.89 1.30
CA PHE A 177 -17.88 1.85 1.03
C PHE A 177 -17.61 1.35 -0.39
N VAL A 178 -16.51 1.82 -0.97
CA VAL A 178 -16.01 1.38 -2.28
C VAL A 178 -14.66 0.67 -2.13
N LEU A 179 -14.27 -0.13 -3.12
CA LEU A 179 -13.01 -0.87 -3.14
C LEU A 179 -12.27 -0.55 -4.45
N SER A 180 -11.06 0.01 -4.40
CA SER A 180 -10.28 0.27 -5.62
C SER A 180 -9.41 -0.93 -6.04
N ASP A 181 -8.73 -0.79 -7.18
CA ASP A 181 -7.63 -1.66 -7.63
C ASP A 181 -6.38 -1.58 -6.73
N ASN A 182 -6.37 -0.69 -5.73
CA ASN A 182 -5.40 -0.57 -4.65
C ASN A 182 -6.13 -0.63 -3.29
N PRO A 183 -6.55 -1.83 -2.85
CA PRO A 183 -7.64 -2.00 -1.89
C PRO A 183 -7.22 -1.65 -0.45
N SER A 184 -5.95 -1.90 -0.09
CA SER A 184 -5.40 -1.34 1.13
C SER A 184 -4.77 0.00 0.84
N CYS A 185 -5.02 0.98 1.71
CA CYS A 185 -4.34 2.26 1.68
C CYS A 185 -3.94 2.65 3.10
N PHE A 186 -2.94 3.50 3.24
CA PHE A 186 -2.55 4.04 4.54
C PHE A 186 -2.45 5.56 4.46
N TYR A 187 -2.62 6.20 5.61
CA TYR A 187 -2.53 7.64 5.73
C TYR A 187 -2.10 8.05 7.14
N ASN A 188 -1.29 9.09 7.25
CA ASN A 188 -0.84 9.61 8.53
C ASN A 188 -1.42 11.02 8.77
N TRP A 189 -2.59 11.09 9.42
CA TRP A 189 -3.21 12.38 9.74
C TRP A 189 -2.38 13.20 10.75
N TYR A 190 -1.59 12.51 11.58
CA TYR A 190 -0.78 13.14 12.62
C TYR A 190 0.40 13.90 12.00
N LEU A 191 1.00 13.34 10.95
CA LEU A 191 2.13 13.90 10.22
C LEU A 191 1.74 14.57 8.90
N LYS A 192 0.47 14.97 8.73
CA LYS A 192 -0.03 15.54 7.46
C LYS A 192 0.64 16.84 7.02
N ASP A 193 1.27 17.56 7.94
CA ASP A 193 1.97 18.82 7.70
C ASP A 193 3.50 18.63 7.73
N GLU A 194 3.98 17.40 7.93
CA GLU A 194 5.42 17.10 8.00
C GLU A 194 5.98 16.82 6.60
N ASN A 195 7.06 17.51 6.26
CA ASN A 195 7.71 17.40 4.94
C ASN A 195 8.98 16.53 4.96
N GLY A 196 9.29 15.91 6.10
CA GLY A 196 10.46 15.03 6.21
C GLY A 196 10.37 13.85 5.24
N MET A 197 11.49 13.45 4.65
CA MET A 197 11.55 12.37 3.65
C MET A 197 10.93 11.05 4.13
N CYS A 198 10.96 10.79 5.44
CA CYS A 198 10.40 9.56 6.01
C CYS A 198 9.00 9.72 6.63
N ALA A 199 8.33 10.88 6.49
CA ALA A 199 7.05 11.16 7.18
C ALA A 199 5.93 10.19 6.80
N THR A 200 6.01 9.59 5.60
CA THR A 200 5.05 8.63 5.06
C THR A 200 5.42 7.17 5.31
N SER A 201 6.45 6.87 6.12
CA SER A 201 6.82 5.48 6.40
C SER A 201 5.76 4.76 7.25
N LEU A 202 5.53 3.48 6.96
CA LEU A 202 4.63 2.59 7.73
C LEU A 202 5.06 2.44 9.20
N THR A 203 6.29 2.76 9.55
CA THR A 203 6.83 2.70 10.92
C THR A 203 6.55 3.96 11.74
N LYS A 204 6.10 5.05 11.10
CA LYS A 204 5.95 6.36 11.77
C LYS A 204 4.79 6.40 12.73
N ARG A 205 4.96 7.20 13.78
CA ARG A 205 3.88 7.52 14.71
C ARG A 205 2.71 8.15 13.96
N GLY A 206 1.50 7.70 14.29
CA GLY A 206 0.27 8.17 13.65
C GLY A 206 -0.08 7.52 12.31
N VAL A 207 0.59 6.46 11.88
CA VAL A 207 0.09 5.71 10.72
C VAL A 207 -1.29 5.11 11.01
N GLN A 208 -2.15 5.11 9.99
CA GLN A 208 -3.41 4.36 9.95
C GLN A 208 -3.48 3.62 8.61
N ILE A 209 -3.88 2.36 8.63
CA ILE A 209 -4.08 1.52 7.45
C ILE A 209 -5.56 1.20 7.34
N PHE A 210 -6.14 1.34 6.16
CA PHE A 210 -7.56 1.16 5.87
C PHE A 210 -7.74 0.09 4.81
N LEU A 211 -8.67 -0.83 5.05
CA LEU A 211 -9.03 -1.90 4.12
C LEU A 211 -10.55 -2.10 4.15
N PRO A 212 -11.28 -1.68 3.09
CA PRO A 212 -12.67 -2.06 2.92
C PRO A 212 -12.77 -3.59 2.79
N ILE A 213 -13.49 -4.24 3.71
CA ILE A 213 -13.69 -5.70 3.70
C ILE A 213 -15.10 -6.08 3.24
N SER A 214 -16.03 -5.12 3.22
CA SER A 214 -17.33 -5.19 2.56
C SER A 214 -17.83 -3.77 2.25
N ASN A 215 -18.99 -3.63 1.59
CA ASN A 215 -19.61 -2.32 1.37
C ASN A 215 -20.10 -1.63 2.66
N ARG A 216 -20.10 -2.34 3.80
CA ARG A 216 -20.51 -1.82 5.12
C ARG A 216 -19.40 -1.84 6.16
N LEU A 217 -18.32 -2.57 5.94
CA LEU A 217 -17.28 -2.78 6.94
C LEU A 217 -15.91 -2.42 6.39
N MET A 218 -15.16 -1.68 7.20
CA MET A 218 -13.76 -1.35 6.94
C MET A 218 -12.90 -1.79 8.12
N LEU A 219 -11.95 -2.69 7.85
CA LEU A 219 -10.91 -3.04 8.80
C LEU A 219 -9.82 -1.97 8.77
N THR A 220 -9.45 -1.47 9.95
CA THR A 220 -8.46 -0.41 10.13
C THR A 220 -7.42 -0.86 11.14
N PHE A 221 -6.15 -0.56 10.88
CA PHE A 221 -5.08 -0.70 11.86
C PHE A 221 -4.52 0.69 12.17
N TYR A 222 -4.44 1.09 13.43
CA TYR A 222 -4.03 2.44 13.78
C TYR A 222 -3.06 2.50 14.95
N ASP A 223 -2.24 3.54 14.98
CA ASP A 223 -1.38 3.84 16.12
C ASP A 223 -2.21 4.29 17.32
N SER A 224 -2.47 3.37 18.25
CA SER A 224 -3.23 3.64 19.47
C SER A 224 -2.47 4.48 20.49
N ARG A 225 -1.15 4.72 20.34
CA ARG A 225 -0.43 5.72 21.16
C ARG A 225 -0.76 7.13 20.69
N THR A 226 -1.04 7.31 19.40
CA THR A 226 -1.33 8.60 18.77
C THR A 226 -2.82 8.94 18.74
N TYR A 227 -3.68 8.00 18.36
CA TYR A 227 -5.11 8.26 18.19
C TYR A 227 -5.99 7.64 19.28
N LYS A 228 -7.12 8.30 19.52
CA LYS A 228 -8.33 7.71 20.09
C LYS A 228 -9.35 7.57 18.95
N VAL A 229 -9.75 6.35 18.65
CA VAL A 229 -10.78 6.03 17.66
C VAL A 229 -12.09 5.68 18.38
N GLY A 230 -13.19 6.33 18.00
CA GLY A 230 -14.49 6.19 18.65
C GLY A 230 -14.41 6.41 20.16
N ASN A 231 -14.97 5.47 20.92
CA ASN A 231 -14.92 5.49 22.38
C ASN A 231 -13.55 5.08 22.95
N GLY A 232 -12.68 4.48 22.13
CA GLY A 232 -11.32 4.05 22.47
C GLY A 232 -11.22 2.79 23.33
N ARG A 233 -12.36 2.21 23.76
CA ARG A 233 -12.43 0.93 24.47
C ARG A 233 -12.89 -0.21 23.55
N ASP A 234 -13.77 0.13 22.61
CA ASP A 234 -14.39 -0.81 21.70
C ASP A 234 -13.47 -1.05 20.50
N GLY A 235 -13.41 -2.30 20.02
CA GLY A 235 -12.68 -2.66 18.79
C GLY A 235 -13.43 -2.26 17.50
N PHE A 236 -14.51 -1.48 17.62
CA PHE A 236 -15.33 -1.05 16.51
C PHE A 236 -15.94 0.34 16.75
N THR A 237 -16.37 1.01 15.68
CA THR A 237 -17.13 2.27 15.73
C THR A 237 -18.19 2.26 14.65
N LYS A 238 -19.44 2.57 15.01
CA LYS A 238 -20.49 2.84 14.02
C LYS A 238 -20.32 4.24 13.41
N LEU A 239 -20.24 4.31 12.10
CA LEU A 239 -20.20 5.57 11.35
C LEU A 239 -21.63 5.97 10.96
N ASN A 240 -22.09 7.08 11.52
CA ASN A 240 -23.39 7.68 11.19
C ASN A 240 -23.25 8.93 10.29
N SER A 241 -22.01 9.39 10.07
CA SER A 241 -21.70 10.55 9.25
C SER A 241 -21.37 10.12 7.82
N THR A 242 -22.20 10.51 6.86
CA THR A 242 -21.90 10.32 5.43
C THR A 242 -20.60 11.03 5.03
N GLU A 243 -20.22 12.11 5.71
CA GLU A 243 -18.97 12.83 5.45
C GLU A 243 -17.73 12.02 5.85
N ASP A 244 -17.80 11.24 6.93
CA ASP A 244 -16.72 10.32 7.30
C ASP A 244 -16.59 9.19 6.26
N VAL A 245 -17.72 8.66 5.78
CA VAL A 245 -17.74 7.66 4.70
C VAL A 245 -17.18 8.23 3.40
N ARG A 246 -17.55 9.47 3.02
CA ARG A 246 -16.98 10.16 1.86
C ARG A 246 -15.46 10.34 2.01
N LEU A 247 -14.97 10.65 3.21
CA LEU A 247 -13.54 10.80 3.47
C LEU A 247 -12.81 9.45 3.32
N LEU A 248 -13.33 8.38 3.92
CA LEU A 248 -12.77 7.03 3.77
C LEU A 248 -12.77 6.57 2.31
N ASN A 249 -13.88 6.76 1.59
CA ASN A 249 -13.95 6.48 0.16
C ASN A 249 -12.98 7.36 -0.64
N SER A 250 -12.73 8.61 -0.24
CA SER A 250 -11.73 9.45 -0.92
C SER A 250 -10.33 8.86 -0.87
N LEU A 251 -9.98 8.11 0.17
CA LEU A 251 -8.71 7.38 0.22
C LEU A 251 -8.67 6.29 -0.87
N GLN A 252 -9.76 5.55 -1.06
CA GLN A 252 -9.86 4.52 -2.11
C GLN A 252 -9.86 5.14 -3.52
N PHE A 253 -10.61 6.22 -3.73
CA PHE A 253 -10.60 6.94 -5.01
C PHE A 253 -9.20 7.45 -5.35
N ARG A 254 -8.52 8.12 -4.42
CA ARG A 254 -7.18 8.66 -4.66
C ARG A 254 -6.09 7.60 -4.75
N SER A 255 -6.31 6.45 -4.14
CA SER A 255 -5.38 5.33 -4.25
C SER A 255 -5.57 4.55 -5.53
N ARG A 256 -6.69 4.70 -6.26
CA ARG A 256 -6.93 3.91 -7.47
C ARG A 256 -5.89 4.21 -8.55
N THR A 257 -5.56 3.21 -9.35
CA THR A 257 -4.84 3.40 -10.61
C THR A 257 -5.85 3.67 -11.74
N SER A 258 -6.95 2.91 -11.78
CA SER A 258 -7.97 3.02 -12.84
C SER A 258 -9.37 2.69 -12.35
N SER A 259 -9.52 1.67 -11.51
CA SER A 259 -10.79 0.99 -11.33
C SER A 259 -11.29 1.05 -9.89
N VAL A 260 -12.62 1.19 -9.75
CA VAL A 260 -13.32 1.16 -8.46
C VAL A 260 -14.52 0.22 -8.54
N ILE A 261 -14.64 -0.64 -7.53
CA ILE A 261 -15.74 -1.57 -7.29
C ILE A 261 -16.70 -0.99 -6.26
N PHE A 262 -18.00 -1.22 -6.50
CA PHE A 262 -19.08 -0.87 -5.60
C PHE A 262 -20.28 -1.82 -5.77
N SER A 263 -21.20 -1.82 -4.80
CA SER A 263 -22.20 -2.89 -4.69
C SER A 263 -23.48 -2.67 -5.48
N SER A 264 -23.94 -1.43 -5.64
CA SER A 264 -25.24 -1.10 -6.22
C SER A 264 -25.15 -0.03 -7.31
N SER A 265 -25.94 -0.17 -8.38
CA SER A 265 -26.07 0.85 -9.43
C SER A 265 -26.52 2.21 -8.89
N SER A 266 -27.24 2.24 -7.77
CA SER A 266 -27.64 3.48 -7.10
C SER A 266 -26.46 4.35 -6.66
N GLN A 267 -25.26 3.76 -6.50
CA GLN A 267 -24.03 4.46 -6.13
C GLN A 267 -23.21 4.90 -7.36
N ALA A 268 -23.64 4.57 -8.58
CA ALA A 268 -22.84 4.77 -9.80
C ALA A 268 -22.51 6.26 -10.04
N GLN A 269 -23.48 7.15 -9.86
CA GLN A 269 -23.24 8.59 -10.04
C GLN A 269 -22.22 9.12 -9.04
N TYR A 270 -22.34 8.73 -7.76
CA TYR A 270 -21.38 9.11 -6.72
C TYR A 270 -19.95 8.65 -7.06
N VAL A 271 -19.80 7.43 -7.57
CA VAL A 271 -18.50 6.87 -7.97
C VAL A 271 -17.94 7.64 -9.16
N LYS A 272 -18.74 7.87 -10.21
CA LYS A 272 -18.32 8.61 -11.41
C LYS A 272 -17.88 10.04 -11.04
N ASP A 273 -18.72 10.78 -10.32
CA ASP A 273 -18.42 12.15 -9.88
C ASP A 273 -17.18 12.22 -8.98
N SER A 274 -16.96 11.20 -8.14
CA SER A 274 -15.79 11.15 -7.26
C SER A 274 -14.52 10.84 -8.02
N CYS A 275 -14.55 9.93 -8.99
CA CYS A 275 -13.41 9.68 -9.86
C CYS A 275 -13.08 10.88 -10.76
N GLN A 276 -14.06 11.62 -11.26
CA GLN A 276 -13.81 12.84 -12.04
C GLN A 276 -13.19 13.97 -11.21
N ARG A 277 -13.52 14.06 -9.92
CA ARG A 277 -13.06 15.13 -9.02
C ARG A 277 -11.75 14.80 -8.29
N LEU A 278 -11.44 13.52 -8.14
CA LEU A 278 -10.28 13.05 -7.38
C LEU A 278 -9.34 12.32 -8.33
N GLU A 279 -8.16 12.88 -8.55
CA GLU A 279 -7.15 12.24 -9.40
C GLU A 279 -6.76 10.84 -8.88
N PRO A 280 -6.55 9.85 -9.77
CA PRO A 280 -5.96 8.57 -9.40
C PRO A 280 -4.51 8.75 -8.92
N ASP A 281 -4.00 7.78 -8.18
CA ASP A 281 -2.63 7.76 -7.61
C ASP A 281 -2.20 9.08 -6.93
N SER A 282 -3.15 9.83 -6.36
CA SER A 282 -2.95 11.18 -5.81
C SER A 282 -2.85 11.25 -4.28
N LEU A 283 -2.88 10.09 -3.61
CA LEU A 283 -2.72 10.04 -2.15
C LEU A 283 -1.26 10.29 -1.73
N PHE A 284 -0.31 9.89 -2.57
CA PHE A 284 1.12 10.09 -2.37
C PHE A 284 1.75 10.64 -3.63
N GLN A 285 2.82 11.42 -3.47
CA GLN A 285 3.66 11.88 -4.56
C GLN A 285 5.08 11.38 -4.35
N SER A 286 5.66 10.72 -5.35
CA SER A 286 7.07 10.36 -5.34
C SER A 286 7.94 11.59 -5.60
N ASN A 287 8.98 11.73 -4.81
CA ASN A 287 10.01 12.75 -4.91
C ASN A 287 11.37 12.06 -4.94
N TRP A 288 12.36 12.74 -5.53
CA TRP A 288 13.72 12.25 -5.60
C TRP A 288 14.69 13.44 -5.54
N ASP A 289 15.91 13.18 -5.07
CA ASP A 289 16.98 14.18 -4.96
C ASP A 289 18.34 13.50 -4.86
N THR A 290 19.42 14.26 -5.04
CA THR A 290 20.79 13.78 -4.87
C THR A 290 21.72 14.79 -4.25
N THR A 291 22.74 14.32 -3.53
CA THR A 291 23.90 15.16 -3.20
C THR A 291 24.89 15.22 -4.35
N GLU A 292 25.61 16.34 -4.45
CA GLU A 292 26.81 16.41 -5.27
C GLU A 292 27.87 15.39 -4.80
N PRO A 293 28.64 14.78 -5.72
CA PRO A 293 29.74 13.89 -5.37
C PRO A 293 30.83 14.61 -4.56
N VAL A 294 31.20 14.05 -3.40
CA VAL A 294 32.27 14.57 -2.54
C VAL A 294 33.43 13.58 -2.44
N PRO A 295 34.70 14.04 -2.44
CA PRO A 295 35.85 13.15 -2.24
C PRO A 295 35.84 12.51 -0.85
N ILE A 296 36.12 11.21 -0.78
CA ILE A 296 36.22 10.44 0.48
C ILE A 296 37.61 9.81 0.70
N GLY A 297 38.61 10.28 -0.04
CA GLY A 297 40.00 9.82 0.02
C GLY A 297 40.40 8.89 -1.13
N GLY A 298 41.63 9.05 -1.61
CA GLY A 298 42.09 8.43 -2.87
C GLY A 298 41.28 8.91 -4.07
N ASP A 299 41.13 8.06 -5.08
CA ASP A 299 40.35 8.34 -6.30
C ASP A 299 38.84 8.03 -6.15
N LYS A 300 38.29 8.17 -4.92
CA LYS A 300 36.91 7.80 -4.61
C LYS A 300 36.03 9.02 -4.34
N LEU A 301 34.87 9.04 -4.98
CA LEU A 301 33.79 9.98 -4.74
C LEU A 301 32.62 9.28 -4.04
N SER A 302 31.87 10.03 -3.24
CA SER A 302 30.64 9.58 -2.60
C SER A 302 29.51 10.54 -2.90
N ALA A 303 28.36 10.02 -3.32
CA ALA A 303 27.11 10.75 -3.45
C ALA A 303 25.96 9.95 -2.82
N LYS A 304 24.90 10.63 -2.42
CA LYS A 304 23.67 10.01 -1.93
C LYS A 304 22.54 10.28 -2.91
N HIS A 305 21.78 9.24 -3.20
CA HIS A 305 20.56 9.30 -4.00
C HIS A 305 19.37 9.02 -3.11
N PHE A 306 18.36 9.88 -3.15
CA PHE A 306 17.17 9.79 -2.32
C PHE A 306 15.95 9.61 -3.19
N VAL A 307 15.07 8.71 -2.77
CA VAL A 307 13.70 8.60 -3.29
C VAL A 307 12.77 8.48 -2.10
N TRP A 308 11.73 9.31 -2.06
CA TRP A 308 10.78 9.30 -0.96
C TRP A 308 9.38 9.67 -1.42
N ARG A 309 8.39 9.53 -0.53
CA ARG A 309 7.00 9.92 -0.80
C ARG A 309 6.57 11.04 0.13
N SER A 310 5.92 12.06 -0.41
CA SER A 310 5.07 12.97 0.35
C SER A 310 3.62 12.49 0.27
N GLN A 311 2.78 12.89 1.23
CA GLN A 311 1.36 12.54 1.23
C GLN A 311 0.51 13.77 0.95
N LEU A 312 -0.65 13.56 0.33
CA LEU A 312 -1.64 14.62 0.12
C LEU A 312 -2.08 15.21 1.46
N ARG A 313 -2.08 16.54 1.54
CA ARG A 313 -2.60 17.25 2.71
C ARG A 313 -4.13 17.31 2.68
N LEU A 314 -4.78 16.53 3.53
CA LEU A 314 -6.23 16.59 3.73
C LEU A 314 -6.58 17.73 4.68
N SER A 315 -7.66 18.47 4.41
CA SER A 315 -8.09 19.62 5.20
C SER A 315 -8.89 19.24 6.46
N ARG A 316 -9.47 18.04 6.47
CA ARG A 316 -10.25 17.50 7.58
C ARG A 316 -9.98 16.01 7.74
N TRP A 317 -10.38 15.47 8.89
CA TRP A 317 -10.26 14.05 9.20
C TRP A 317 -11.56 13.49 9.77
N LEU A 318 -11.57 12.18 10.00
CA LEU A 318 -12.71 11.45 10.54
C LEU A 318 -13.16 12.05 11.86
N SER A 319 -14.45 12.36 11.98
CA SER A 319 -15.04 12.94 13.19
C SER A 319 -14.87 12.04 14.43
N VAL A 320 -14.78 10.73 14.19
CA VAL A 320 -14.58 9.69 15.21
C VAL A 320 -13.12 9.45 15.58
N VAL A 321 -12.15 10.12 14.95
CA VAL A 321 -10.72 9.96 15.24
C VAL A 321 -10.14 11.24 15.82
N LYS A 322 -9.57 11.15 17.03
CA LYS A 322 -8.96 12.29 17.73
C LYS A 322 -7.49 12.01 18.03
N ILE A 323 -6.63 13.01 17.82
CA ILE A 323 -5.24 12.97 18.28
C ILE A 323 -5.23 13.09 19.81
N LYS A 324 -4.58 12.15 20.50
CA LYS A 324 -4.46 12.17 21.95
C LYS A 324 -3.56 13.33 22.38
N ARG A 325 -3.94 14.06 23.43
CA ARG A 325 -3.12 15.17 23.98
C ARG A 325 -1.67 14.76 24.27
N LYS A 326 -1.48 13.54 24.78
CA LYS A 326 -0.15 12.99 25.07
C LYS A 326 0.70 12.77 23.81
N ALA A 327 0.10 12.53 22.65
CA ALA A 327 0.84 12.29 21.41
C ALA A 327 1.78 13.46 21.09
N ASN A 328 1.30 14.69 21.33
CA ASN A 328 2.04 15.95 21.14
C ASN A 328 3.10 16.25 22.22
N ARG A 329 3.17 15.46 23.30
CA ARG A 329 4.16 15.65 24.38
C ARG A 329 5.45 14.86 24.15
N PHE A 330 5.43 13.91 23.22
CA PHE A 330 6.57 13.05 22.93
C PHE A 330 7.40 13.66 21.81
N GLY A 331 8.52 14.29 22.16
CA GLY A 331 9.68 14.59 21.31
C GLY A 331 9.43 14.92 19.83
N ASP A 332 10.32 14.41 18.97
CA ASP A 332 10.20 14.50 17.52
C ASP A 332 8.94 13.74 17.04
N ARG A 333 8.04 14.47 16.36
CA ARG A 333 6.81 13.91 15.79
C ARG A 333 7.10 12.89 14.69
N GLY A 334 8.20 13.08 13.95
CA GLY A 334 8.65 12.23 12.84
C GLY A 334 9.34 10.94 13.27
N GLN A 335 9.35 10.60 14.56
CA GLN A 335 9.96 9.38 15.05
C GLN A 335 9.15 8.13 14.65
N ASP A 336 9.84 6.99 14.52
CA ASP A 336 9.21 5.68 14.40
C ASP A 336 8.49 5.29 15.71
N ARG A 337 7.44 4.47 15.61
CA ARG A 337 6.68 3.99 16.78
C ARG A 337 7.55 3.16 17.73
N ASP A 338 8.53 2.46 17.17
CA ASP A 338 9.53 1.64 17.86
C ASP A 338 10.88 1.74 17.12
N PRO A 339 11.71 2.77 17.40
CA PRO A 339 12.93 3.04 16.65
C PRO A 339 13.99 1.95 16.75
N GLU A 340 14.15 1.37 17.95
CA GLU A 340 15.12 0.28 18.20
C GLU A 340 14.74 -0.94 17.37
N PHE A 341 13.47 -1.37 17.45
CA PHE A 341 12.99 -2.49 16.65
C PHE A 341 13.12 -2.26 15.14
N VAL A 342 12.85 -1.04 14.67
CA VAL A 342 12.98 -0.70 13.23
C VAL A 342 14.43 -0.76 12.78
N ALA A 343 15.38 -0.33 13.61
CA ALA A 343 16.80 -0.45 13.31
C ALA A 343 17.25 -1.93 13.25
N ASP A 344 16.86 -2.72 14.25
CA ASP A 344 17.18 -4.16 14.30
C ASP A 344 16.57 -4.93 13.13
N PHE A 345 15.32 -4.61 12.77
CA PHE A 345 14.64 -5.24 11.64
C PHE A 345 15.34 -4.92 10.31
N LYS A 346 15.81 -3.68 10.11
CA LYS A 346 16.58 -3.30 8.91
C LYS A 346 17.87 -4.11 8.81
N LEU A 347 18.64 -4.17 9.90
CA LEU A 347 19.89 -4.93 9.95
C LEU A 347 19.66 -6.43 9.67
N MET A 348 18.58 -7.01 10.22
CA MET A 348 18.19 -8.39 9.96
C MET A 348 17.91 -8.62 8.47
N MET A 349 17.18 -7.71 7.82
CA MET A 349 16.86 -7.83 6.39
C MET A 349 18.10 -7.70 5.50
N GLU A 350 19.00 -6.76 5.79
CA GLU A 350 20.28 -6.59 5.08
C GLU A 350 21.18 -7.84 5.20
N ASN A 351 21.21 -8.46 6.38
CA ASN A 351 21.95 -9.71 6.60
C ASN A 351 21.36 -10.88 5.80
N LEU A 352 20.04 -10.98 5.70
CA LEU A 352 19.38 -12.02 4.89
C LEU A 352 19.71 -11.89 3.39
N GLU A 353 19.81 -10.66 2.89
CA GLU A 353 20.23 -10.38 1.51
C GLU A 353 21.70 -10.77 1.28
N THR A 354 22.58 -10.45 2.24
CA THR A 354 24.01 -10.77 2.15
C THR A 354 24.27 -12.28 2.17
N VAL A 355 23.59 -13.04 3.03
CA VAL A 355 23.71 -14.50 3.09
C VAL A 355 23.22 -15.16 1.78
N ARG A 356 22.16 -14.62 1.17
CA ARG A 356 21.67 -15.08 -0.15
C ARG A 356 22.68 -14.80 -1.27
N ALA A 357 23.32 -13.63 -1.27
CA ALA A 357 24.35 -13.30 -2.26
C ALA A 357 25.57 -14.24 -2.16
N GLN A 358 25.97 -14.61 -0.93
CA GLN A 358 27.06 -15.56 -0.71
C GLN A 358 26.71 -17.00 -1.14
N HIS A 359 25.47 -17.43 -0.93
CA HIS A 359 25.02 -18.77 -1.38
C HIS A 359 24.86 -18.86 -2.91
N ASN A 360 24.41 -17.78 -3.57
CA ASN A 360 24.26 -17.76 -5.03
C ASN A 360 25.58 -17.44 -5.78
N GLY A 361 26.54 -16.79 -5.12
CA GLY A 361 27.89 -16.55 -5.65
C GLY A 361 28.79 -17.80 -5.70
N GLY A 362 28.38 -18.92 -5.08
CA GLY A 362 29.13 -20.19 -5.08
C GLY A 362 28.95 -21.05 -6.33
N SER A 363 28.10 -20.66 -7.30
CA SER A 363 27.79 -21.48 -8.49
C SER A 363 28.21 -20.83 -9.82
N LEU A 364 29.14 -19.88 -9.80
CA LEU A 364 29.74 -19.27 -11.00
C LEU A 364 31.27 -19.35 -10.93
N MET A 365 31.79 -20.55 -10.69
CA MET A 365 33.15 -20.94 -11.08
C MET A 365 33.19 -22.43 -11.39
N THR A 366 32.86 -22.78 -12.63
CA THR A 366 33.49 -23.84 -13.43
C THR A 366 33.19 -23.58 -14.89
#